data_AF-A0A0G4M699-F1
#
_entry.id   AF-A0A0G4M699-F1
#
_cell.length_a   1.000
_cell.length_b   1.000
_cell.length_c   1.000
_cell.angle_alpha   90.00
_cell.angle_beta   90.00
_cell.angle_gamma   90.00
#
_symmetry.space_group_name_H-M   'P 1'
#
loop_
_entity.id
_entity.type
_entity.pdbx_description
1 polymer ?
#
loop_
_entity_poly.entity_id
_entity_poly.type
_entity_poly.pdbx_seq_one_letter_code
_entity_poly.pdbx_strand_id
1 'polypeptide(L)' 'MKSDAPVLYPNEHVSAAVTSYSSTHSTPLPKHITDYHAHIIATQPETSNYMISDFQAQNHIWLAKLIGAKRDAMPG' A
#
# COMPACT_ATOMS: atom_id res chain seq x y z
N MET A 1 -24.95 -11.94 -13.20
CA MET A 1 -24.97 -10.82 -12.22
C MET A 1 -24.00 -9.77 -12.73
N LYS A 2 -24.45 -8.56 -13.05
CA LYS A 2 -23.52 -7.45 -13.36
C LYS A 2 -22.83 -7.12 -12.04
N SER A 3 -21.54 -7.40 -11.94
CA SER A 3 -20.75 -6.98 -10.80
C SER A 3 -20.49 -5.49 -10.97
N ASP A 4 -20.97 -4.68 -10.03
CA ASP A 4 -20.69 -3.24 -10.01
C ASP A 4 -19.20 -2.95 -9.71
N ALA A 5 -18.44 -3.96 -9.28
CA ALA A 5 -16.99 -3.89 -9.14
C ALA A 5 -16.31 -4.21 -10.48
N PRO A 6 -15.51 -3.28 -11.05
CA PRO A 6 -14.75 -3.54 -12.26
C PRO A 6 -13.71 -4.65 -11.99
N VAL A 7 -13.71 -5.68 -12.83
CA VAL A 7 -12.62 -6.66 -12.87
C VAL A 7 -11.42 -5.96 -13.49
N LEU A 8 -10.45 -5.58 -12.66
CA LEU A 8 -9.25 -4.85 -13.12
C LEU A 8 -8.27 -5.73 -13.89
N TYR A 9 -8.20 -7.02 -13.53
CA TYR A 9 -7.27 -7.99 -14.12
C TYR A 9 -7.98 -9.32 -14.41
N PRO A 10 -7.59 -10.05 -15.47
CA PRO A 10 -8.29 -11.24 -15.92
C PRO A 10 -8.16 -12.46 -14.97
N ASN A 11 -7.15 -12.48 -14.08
CA ASN A 11 -6.94 -13.52 -13.07
C ASN A 11 -5.93 -13.06 -12.00
N GLU A 12 -5.78 -13.86 -10.95
CA GLU A 12 -4.85 -13.62 -9.83
C GLU A 12 -3.39 -13.53 -10.26
N HIS A 13 -2.97 -14.35 -11.23
CA HIS A 13 -1.60 -14.34 -11.73
C HIS A 13 -1.23 -13.00 -12.36
N VAL A 14 -2.11 -12.46 -13.21
CA VAL A 14 -1.91 -11.13 -13.82
C VAL A 14 -1.98 -10.03 -12.75
N SER A 15 -2.91 -10.13 -11.80
CA SER A 15 -2.99 -9.18 -10.68
C SER A 15 -1.69 -9.12 -9.86
N ALA A 16 -1.12 -10.29 -9.53
CA ALA A 16 0.13 -10.38 -8.80
C ALA A 16 1.32 -9.84 -9.61
N ALA A 17 1.39 -10.15 -10.91
CA ALA A 17 2.45 -9.66 -11.79
C ALA A 17 2.42 -8.12 -11.92
N VAL A 18 1.25 -7.54 -12.14
CA VAL A 18 1.10 -6.09 -12.25
C VAL A 18 1.40 -5.40 -10.91
N THR A 19 0.96 -5.98 -9.79
CA THR A 19 1.25 -5.44 -8.46
C THR A 19 2.75 -5.46 -8.15
N SER A 20 3.42 -6.59 -8.42
CA SER A 20 4.88 -6.73 -8.22
C SER A 20 5.67 -5.74 -9.06
N TYR A 21 5.32 -5.61 -10.35
CA TYR A 21 5.93 -4.64 -11.23
C TYR A 21 5.74 -3.21 -10.72
N SER A 22 4.51 -2.85 -10.36
CA SER A 22 4.17 -1.49 -9.90
C SER A 22 4.86 -1.12 -8.60
N SER A 23 4.91 -2.04 -7.62
CA SER A 23 5.60 -1.82 -6.34
C SER A 23 7.10 -1.59 -6.54
N THR A 24 7.72 -2.40 -7.42
CA THR A 24 9.16 -2.32 -7.73
C THR A 24 9.54 -1.02 -8.46
N HIS A 25 8.66 -0.50 -9.31
CA HIS A 25 8.91 0.71 -10.11
C HIS A 25 8.33 1.99 -9.48
N SER A 26 7.75 1.89 -8.28
CA SER A 26 7.26 3.03 -7.50
C SER A 26 8.37 3.65 -6.65
N THR A 27 8.14 4.86 -6.14
CA THR A 27 9.09 5.50 -5.21
C THR A 27 9.30 4.61 -3.98
N PRO A 28 10.54 4.25 -3.62
CA PRO A 28 10.80 3.37 -2.49
C PRO A 28 10.41 4.05 -1.16
N LEU A 29 9.95 3.24 -0.21
CA LEU A 29 9.73 3.69 1.15
C LEU A 29 11.06 3.88 1.89
N PRO A 30 11.13 4.84 2.84
CA PRO A 30 12.24 4.88 3.79
C PRO A 30 12.36 3.57 4.58
N LYS A 31 13.58 3.06 4.75
CA LYS A 31 13.85 1.76 5.39
C LYS A 31 13.19 1.59 6.77
N HIS A 32 13.15 2.65 7.58
CA HIS A 32 12.53 2.57 8.91
C HIS A 32 11.02 2.29 8.86
N ILE A 33 10.33 2.66 7.77
CA ILE A 33 8.90 2.37 7.58
C ILE A 33 8.70 0.89 7.26
N THR A 34 9.49 0.34 6.33
CA THR A 34 9.41 -1.09 5.99
C THR A 34 9.84 -1.98 7.15
N ASP A 35 10.85 -1.56 7.91
CA ASP A 35 11.31 -2.28 9.10
C ASP A 35 10.23 -2.28 10.20
N TYR A 36 9.53 -1.15 10.40
CA TYR A 36 8.40 -1.08 11.33
C TYR A 36 7.24 -1.96 10.89
N HIS A 37 6.87 -1.92 9.61
CA HIS A 37 5.81 -2.77 9.08
C HIS A 37 6.14 -4.27 9.25
N ALA A 38 7.36 -4.69 8.93
CA ALA A 38 7.83 -6.05 9.17
C ALA A 38 7.80 -6.42 10.66
N HIS A 39 8.16 -5.49 11.55
CA HIS A 39 8.09 -5.71 12.99
C HIS A 39 6.65 -5.94 13.47
N ILE A 40 5.68 -5.17 12.99
CA ILE A 40 4.27 -5.36 13.38
C ILE A 40 3.72 -6.68 12.86
N ILE A 41 4.02 -7.05 11.60
CA ILE A 41 3.65 -8.38 11.06
C ILE A 41 4.19 -9.51 11.96
N ALA A 42 5.44 -9.39 12.41
CA ALA A 42 6.07 -10.41 13.25
C ALA A 42 5.55 -10.44 14.70
N THR A 43 5.19 -9.29 15.27
CA THR A 43 4.85 -9.17 16.70
C THR A 43 3.36 -9.14 17.00
N GLN A 44 2.53 -8.75 16.02
CA GLN A 44 1.09 -8.57 16.17
C GLN A 44 0.33 -9.18 14.97
N PRO A 45 0.50 -10.49 14.70
CA PRO A 45 -0.08 -11.12 13.50
C PRO A 45 -1.60 -10.97 13.42
N GLU A 46 -2.30 -11.03 14.57
CA GLU A 46 -3.77 -10.96 14.68
C GLU A 46 -4.36 -9.60 14.24
N THR A 47 -3.57 -8.52 14.28
CA THR A 47 -4.02 -7.16 13.95
C THR A 47 -3.21 -6.52 12.82
N SER A 48 -2.12 -7.15 12.40
CA SER A 48 -1.23 -6.65 11.34
C SER A 48 -1.95 -6.43 10.00
N ASN A 49 -3.00 -7.21 9.71
CA ASN A 49 -3.84 -7.08 8.54
C ASN A 49 -4.69 -5.79 8.50
N TYR A 50 -4.78 -5.04 9.60
CA TYR A 50 -5.42 -3.72 9.64
C TYR A 50 -4.50 -2.60 9.14
N MET A 51 -3.20 -2.87 8.97
CA MET A 51 -2.28 -1.92 8.36
C MET A 51 -2.50 -1.85 6.85
N ILE A 52 -2.21 -0.66 6.29
CA ILE A 52 -2.03 -0.54 4.84
C ILE A 52 -0.77 -1.29 4.40
N SER A 53 -0.76 -1.81 3.18
CA SER A 53 0.42 -2.45 2.61
C SER A 53 1.54 -1.44 2.30
N ASP A 54 2.77 -1.93 2.12
CA ASP A 54 3.89 -1.08 1.69
C ASP A 54 3.58 -0.36 0.37
N PHE A 55 2.94 -1.03 -0.59
CA PHE A 55 2.57 -0.41 -1.86
C PHE A 55 1.53 0.71 -1.68
N GLN A 56 0.57 0.53 -0.76
CA GLN A 56 -0.37 1.59 -0.40
C GLN A 56 0.33 2.77 0.29
N ALA A 57 1.35 2.51 1.12
CA ALA A 57 2.16 3.58 1.73
C ALA A 57 2.99 4.34 0.68
N GLN A 58 3.54 3.66 -0.34
CA GLN A 58 4.21 4.32 -1.46
C GLN A 58 3.26 5.30 -2.18
N ASN A 59 2.02 4.88 -2.42
CA ASN A 59 0.99 5.74 -2.99
C ASN A 59 0.68 6.96 -2.08
N HIS A 60 0.57 6.78 -0.76
CA HIS A 60 0.31 7.90 0.16
C HIS A 60 1.44 8.93 0.15
N ILE A 61 2.71 8.49 0.15
CA ILE A 61 3.86 9.40 0.03
C ILE A 61 3.82 10.16 -1.29
N TRP A 62 3.53 9.46 -2.39
CA TRP A 62 3.40 10.09 -3.69
C TRP A 62 2.27 11.13 -3.72
N LEU A 63 1.09 10.78 -3.19
CA LEU A 63 -0.06 11.67 -3.14
C LEU A 63 0.20 12.90 -2.26
N ALA A 64 0.80 12.72 -1.08
CA ALA A 64 1.16 13.82 -0.19
C ALA A 64 2.12 14.81 -0.86
N LYS A 65 3.11 14.29 -1.61
CA LYS A 65 4.03 15.12 -2.41
C LYS A 65 3.30 15.80 -3.57
N LEU A 66 2.44 15.09 -4.28
CA LEU A 66 1.69 15.59 -5.43
C LEU A 66 0.83 16.80 -5.06
N ILE A 67 0.11 16.74 -3.94
CA ILE A 67 -0.78 17.82 -3.51
C ILE A 67 -0.08 18.90 -2.67
N GLY A 68 1.23 18.76 -2.42
CA GLY A 68 1.99 19.67 -1.56
C GLY A 68 1.44 19.73 -0.13
N ALA A 69 1.02 18.59 0.42
CA ALA A 69 0.37 18.51 1.73
C ALA A 69 1.26 19.13 2.81
N LYS A 70 0.72 20.13 3.53
CA LYS A 70 1.40 20.79 4.66
C LYS A 70 0.92 20.33 6.03
N ARG A 71 -0.26 19.69 6.06
CA ARG A 71 -0.93 19.18 7.25
C ARG A 71 -1.70 17.93 6.87
N ASP A 72 -1.59 16.92 7.69
CA ASP A 72 -2.37 15.70 7.69
C ASP A 72 -3.42 15.79 8.80
N ALA A 73 -4.69 15.66 8.45
CA ALA A 73 -5.76 15.58 9.42
C ALA A 73 -5.93 14.11 9.84
N MET A 74 -5.10 13.63 10.76
CA MET A 74 -5.46 12.45 11.54
C MET A 74 -6.39 12.90 12.67
N PRO A 75 -7.67 12.46 12.70
CA PRO A 75 -8.48 12.64 13.90
C PRO A 75 -7.82 11.84 15.03
N GLY A 76 -7.49 12.54 16.12
CA GLY A 76 -6.92 11.96 17.34
C GLY A 76 -7.95 11.24 18.19
#